data_AF-A0A4R7T7N4-F1
#
_entry.id   AF-A0A4R7T7N4-F1
#
_cell.length_a   1.000
_cell.length_b   1.000
_cell.length_c   1.000
_cell.angle_alpha   90.00
_cell.angle_beta   90.00
_cell.angle_gamma   90.00
#
_symmetry.space_group_name_H-M   'P 1'
#
loop_
_entity.id
_entity.type
_entity.pdbx_description
1 polymer ?
#
loop_
_entity_poly.entity_id
_entity_poly.type
_entity_poly.pdbx_seq_one_letter_code
_entity_poly.pdbx_strand_id
1 'polypeptide(L)'
;MTHLDWSGCSNARDVGGLPTRYGGRTRAGAVIRTDSLHLLDDAGRAAVAELGPGLVLDLRSDWELSEPHPLAGDPAYRHIPWIDPVRDQEFVPTPDLAEVYRGSLGRNRAQIVQVLRAVAEAPVGLPVVVHCQAGKDRTGLLIALLLELAGVPRDVIAADYAVSEVRLGLQDGDPFRRTMPETILDSLAHVDSQYGGIRAYLGWLGLTAGEVHRLLARLVHVLIEAVVFDFDGLLMDTETTLVASWQAEWRHHGLELDLDDGFWPGHGGDTFESHLAQLAEAVGPSFDRDESVARRRAYRDDLHRELDFLPGIRDWIAEARSGGLRVAIASSSDRDWVAGHLTRVGALDLFDLVVTGDQVSRHKPDPEIYQLALQRLGLKGEQAVAVEDTAHGTAAAASAGMWTVAIPNPFVAAEAVGHADLVLGSAADLPLSEVLLTVSSTKS
;
A
#
# COMPACT_ATOMS: atom_id res chain seq x y z
N MET A 1 -18.26 4.94 16.15
CA MET A 1 -17.70 6.19 16.69
C MET A 1 -17.98 6.22 18.17
N THR A 2 -16.95 6.39 18.98
CA THR A 2 -17.08 6.49 20.43
C THR A 2 -17.07 7.97 20.81
N HIS A 3 -18.09 8.40 21.55
CA HIS A 3 -18.12 9.76 22.11
C HIS A 3 -17.03 9.90 23.18
N LEU A 4 -16.26 10.98 23.13
CA LEU A 4 -15.32 11.33 24.19
C LEU A 4 -15.94 12.44 25.03
N ASP A 5 -16.08 12.18 26.33
CA ASP A 5 -16.61 13.17 27.28
C ASP A 5 -15.49 14.10 27.73
N TRP A 6 -15.17 15.07 26.87
CA TRP A 6 -14.19 16.12 27.15
C TRP A 6 -14.93 17.39 27.53
N SER A 7 -15.08 17.63 28.82
CA SER A 7 -15.82 18.81 29.32
C SER A 7 -15.23 20.10 28.74
N GLY A 8 -16.12 20.97 28.23
CA GLY A 8 -15.74 22.17 27.48
C GLY A 8 -15.51 21.96 25.98
N CYS A 9 -15.61 20.73 25.49
CA CYS A 9 -15.48 20.38 24.07
C CYS A 9 -16.79 19.74 23.56
N SER A 10 -17.44 20.38 22.59
CA SER A 10 -18.76 19.93 22.13
C SER A 10 -18.69 18.87 21.03
N ASN A 11 -17.59 18.85 20.27
CA ASN A 11 -17.49 18.08 19.03
C ASN A 11 -16.46 16.94 19.08
N ALA A 12 -15.93 16.60 20.26
CA ALA A 12 -14.91 15.57 20.47
C ALA A 12 -15.43 14.13 20.23
N ARG A 13 -14.77 13.38 19.33
CA ARG A 13 -15.06 11.96 19.09
C ARG A 13 -13.91 11.21 18.41
N ASP A 14 -13.87 9.91 18.68
CA ASP A 14 -13.00 8.95 18.01
C ASP A 14 -13.61 8.48 16.67
N VAL A 15 -12.81 8.55 15.60
CA VAL A 15 -13.16 8.01 14.27
C VAL A 15 -12.74 6.54 14.08
N GLY A 16 -12.42 5.87 15.18
CA GLY A 16 -12.22 4.43 15.27
C GLY A 16 -13.50 3.59 15.15
N GLY A 17 -13.32 2.34 14.75
CA GLY A 17 -14.36 1.32 14.60
C GLY A 17 -15.23 1.48 13.36
N LEU A 18 -14.86 2.31 12.39
CA LEU A 18 -15.59 2.45 11.13
C LEU A 18 -15.23 1.31 10.18
N PRO A 19 -16.21 0.66 9.52
CA PRO A 19 -15.93 -0.41 8.57
C PRO A 19 -15.14 0.12 7.38
N THR A 20 -14.28 -0.71 6.80
CA THR A 20 -13.58 -0.43 5.54
C THR A 20 -14.11 -1.35 4.43
N ARG A 21 -13.94 -0.94 3.17
CA ARG A 21 -14.21 -1.78 1.99
C ARG A 21 -13.33 -3.02 1.91
N TYR A 22 -12.28 -3.07 2.74
CA TYR A 22 -11.33 -4.16 2.89
C TYR A 22 -11.67 -5.03 4.12
N GLY A 23 -12.94 -5.22 4.48
CA GLY A 23 -13.36 -6.13 5.57
C GLY A 23 -12.96 -5.77 7.01
N GLY A 24 -12.01 -4.86 7.21
CA GLY A 24 -11.49 -4.42 8.50
C GLY A 24 -12.23 -3.21 9.07
N ARG A 25 -11.68 -2.66 10.16
CA ARG A 25 -12.20 -1.44 10.81
C ARG A 25 -11.08 -0.47 11.12
N THR A 26 -11.41 0.82 11.16
CA THR A 26 -10.47 1.83 11.67
C THR A 26 -10.11 1.57 13.13
N ARG A 27 -8.87 1.85 13.50
CA ARG A 27 -8.30 1.64 14.83
C ARG A 27 -8.94 2.58 15.84
N ALA A 28 -9.40 2.03 16.97
CA ALA A 28 -9.87 2.83 18.10
C ALA A 28 -8.73 3.68 18.67
N GLY A 29 -9.02 4.94 18.99
CA GLY A 29 -8.08 5.90 19.56
C GLY A 29 -6.97 6.36 18.62
N ALA A 30 -6.99 5.99 17.33
CA ALA A 30 -5.92 6.38 16.40
C ALA A 30 -6.01 7.85 16.00
N VAL A 31 -7.21 8.32 15.66
CA VAL A 31 -7.48 9.70 15.27
C VAL A 31 -8.74 10.17 15.98
N ILE A 32 -8.64 11.31 16.63
CA ILE A 32 -9.71 11.96 17.37
C ILE A 32 -9.94 13.32 16.73
N ARG A 33 -11.19 13.62 16.40
CA ARG A 33 -11.60 14.94 15.89
C ARG A 33 -12.32 15.71 16.98
N THR A 34 -12.10 17.02 17.02
CA THR A 34 -12.69 17.88 18.05
C THR A 34 -12.82 19.34 17.60
N ASP A 35 -13.67 20.11 18.28
CA ASP A 35 -13.67 21.57 18.27
C ASP A 35 -12.46 22.13 19.05
N SER A 36 -12.30 23.45 19.04
CA SER A 36 -11.16 24.12 19.65
C SER A 36 -10.98 23.75 21.12
N LEU A 37 -9.78 23.34 21.50
CA LEU A 37 -9.47 22.94 22.87
C LEU A 37 -9.38 24.14 23.85
N HIS A 38 -9.51 25.38 23.36
CA HIS A 38 -9.51 26.58 24.20
C HIS A 38 -10.63 26.61 25.23
N LEU A 39 -11.75 25.95 24.94
CA LEU A 39 -12.92 25.93 25.80
C LEU A 39 -12.89 24.81 26.85
N LEU A 40 -11.84 23.95 26.84
CA LEU A 40 -11.70 22.91 27.85
C LEU A 40 -11.63 23.52 29.26
N ASP A 41 -12.38 22.94 30.19
CA ASP A 41 -12.19 23.20 31.61
C ASP A 41 -11.06 22.31 32.19
N ASP A 42 -10.88 22.34 33.51
CA ASP A 42 -9.85 21.53 34.18
C ASP A 42 -10.05 20.02 33.97
N ALA A 43 -11.30 19.55 33.93
CA ALA A 43 -11.62 18.15 33.70
C ALA A 43 -11.35 17.74 32.25
N GLY A 44 -11.72 18.60 31.29
CA GLY A 44 -11.40 18.42 29.88
C GLY A 44 -9.90 18.36 29.61
N ARG A 45 -9.13 19.27 30.22
CA ARG A 45 -7.66 19.24 30.13
C ARG A 45 -7.06 17.97 30.71
N ALA A 46 -7.56 17.51 31.86
CA ALA A 46 -7.13 16.25 32.46
C ALA A 46 -7.43 15.05 31.55
N ALA A 47 -8.59 15.02 30.90
CA ALA A 47 -8.96 13.95 29.96
C ALA A 47 -8.05 13.90 28.72
N VAL A 48 -7.67 15.06 28.16
CA VAL A 48 -6.70 15.12 27.06
C VAL A 48 -5.30 14.68 27.51
N ALA A 49 -4.89 15.05 28.73
CA ALA A 49 -3.61 14.61 29.28
C ALA A 49 -3.59 13.09 29.53
N GLU A 50 -4.68 12.50 30.03
CA GLU A 50 -4.83 11.06 30.25
C GLU A 50 -4.81 10.28 28.93
N LEU A 51 -5.39 10.82 27.86
CA LEU A 51 -5.30 10.25 26.52
C LEU A 51 -3.83 10.10 26.06
N GLY A 52 -2.95 11.03 26.45
CA GLY A 52 -1.55 11.05 26.06
C GLY A 52 -1.33 11.14 24.55
N PRO A 53 -1.88 12.16 23.86
CA PRO A 53 -1.77 12.27 22.41
C PRO A 53 -0.31 12.40 21.97
N GLY A 54 0.06 11.68 20.91
CA GLY A 54 1.37 11.85 20.27
C GLY A 54 1.43 13.09 19.38
N LEU A 55 0.26 13.61 18.98
CA LEU A 55 0.09 14.84 18.22
C LEU A 55 -1.24 15.49 18.56
N VAL A 56 -1.22 16.79 18.84
CA VAL A 56 -2.39 17.67 18.83
C VAL A 56 -2.21 18.69 17.72
N LEU A 57 -3.01 18.56 16.67
CA LEU A 57 -2.90 19.34 15.45
C LEU A 57 -3.99 20.41 15.40
N ASP A 58 -3.56 21.67 15.50
CA ASP A 58 -4.40 22.85 15.36
C ASP A 58 -4.37 23.36 13.92
N LEU A 59 -5.52 23.26 13.24
CA LEU A 59 -5.71 23.68 11.85
C LEU A 59 -6.19 25.13 11.71
N ARG A 60 -6.34 25.85 12.83
CA ARG A 60 -6.78 27.25 12.82
C ARG A 60 -5.77 28.15 12.15
N SER A 61 -6.26 29.22 11.57
CA SER A 61 -5.40 30.26 11.02
C SER A 61 -4.88 31.19 12.10
N ASP A 62 -3.77 31.87 11.85
CA ASP A 62 -3.14 32.78 12.82
C ASP A 62 -4.12 33.84 13.36
N TRP A 63 -5.03 34.33 12.51
CA TRP A 63 -6.03 35.34 12.89
C TRP A 63 -7.14 34.81 13.80
N GLU A 64 -7.30 33.49 13.94
CA GLU A 64 -8.23 32.87 14.89
C GLU A 64 -7.59 32.66 16.27
N LEU A 65 -6.27 32.86 16.40
CA LEU A 65 -5.53 32.69 17.64
C LEU A 65 -5.51 34.00 18.44
N SER A 66 -6.59 34.27 19.19
CA SER A 66 -6.65 35.44 20.08
C SER A 66 -5.84 35.28 21.36
N GLU A 67 -5.57 34.04 21.76
CA GLU A 67 -4.81 33.68 22.96
C GLU A 67 -3.96 32.42 22.69
N PRO A 68 -2.89 32.16 23.46
CA PRO A 68 -2.07 30.96 23.28
C PRO A 68 -2.89 29.69 23.48
N HIS A 69 -2.63 28.67 22.65
CA HIS A 69 -3.27 27.37 22.80
C HIS A 69 -3.03 26.77 24.20
N PRO A 70 -3.99 26.06 24.83
CA PRO A 70 -3.81 25.47 26.16
C PRO A 70 -2.62 24.50 26.28
N LEU A 71 -2.20 23.92 25.16
CA LEU A 71 -1.04 23.03 25.05
C LEU A 71 0.18 23.73 24.40
N ALA A 72 0.21 25.06 24.38
CA ALA A 72 1.36 25.80 23.86
C ALA A 72 2.61 25.46 24.68
N GLY A 73 3.64 24.93 24.00
CA GLY A 73 4.87 24.45 24.62
C GLY A 73 4.92 22.94 24.88
N ASP A 74 3.80 22.23 24.72
CA ASP A 74 3.80 20.77 24.73
C ASP A 74 4.48 20.22 23.45
N PRO A 75 5.39 19.24 23.55
CA PRO A 75 6.06 18.67 22.38
C PRO A 75 5.11 18.00 21.39
N ALA A 76 3.92 17.55 21.81
CA ALA A 76 2.89 16.97 20.95
C ALA A 76 2.05 18.03 20.23
N TYR A 77 2.05 19.30 20.69
CA TYR A 77 1.26 20.35 20.05
C TYR A 77 1.93 20.86 18.77
N ARG A 78 1.16 20.91 17.67
CA ARG A 78 1.58 21.51 16.41
C ARG A 78 0.48 22.38 15.85
N HIS A 79 0.82 23.62 15.56
CA HIS A 79 -0.04 24.55 14.85
C HIS A 79 0.35 24.57 13.37
N ILE A 80 -0.53 24.09 12.51
CA ILE A 80 -0.34 24.07 11.06
C ILE A 80 -1.65 24.55 10.42
N PRO A 81 -1.77 25.86 10.12
CA PRO A 81 -2.96 26.43 9.51
C PRO A 81 -3.37 25.68 8.26
N TRP A 82 -4.62 25.22 8.17
CA TRP A 82 -5.12 24.61 6.94
C TRP A 82 -5.19 25.63 5.79
N ILE A 83 -5.55 26.87 6.11
CA ILE A 83 -5.74 27.91 5.10
C ILE A 83 -4.39 28.55 4.81
N ASP A 84 -3.99 28.53 3.55
CA ASP A 84 -2.79 29.23 3.09
C ASP A 84 -3.07 30.74 3.07
N PRO A 85 -2.39 31.55 3.90
CA PRO A 85 -2.70 32.97 4.05
C PRO A 85 -2.41 33.78 2.78
N VAL A 86 -1.53 33.30 1.89
CA VAL A 86 -1.23 33.95 0.61
C VAL A 86 -2.34 33.64 -0.38
N ARG A 87 -2.71 32.36 -0.51
CA ARG A 87 -3.74 31.91 -1.45
C ARG A 87 -5.16 32.30 -1.05
N ASP A 88 -5.40 32.55 0.23
CA ASP A 88 -6.71 32.98 0.70
C ASP A 88 -7.05 34.42 0.29
N GLN A 89 -6.05 35.25 -0.03
CA GLN A 89 -6.28 36.59 -0.58
C GLN A 89 -6.93 36.55 -1.98
N GLU A 90 -6.74 35.45 -2.71
CA GLU A 90 -7.33 35.20 -4.02
C GLU A 90 -8.71 34.54 -3.93
N PHE A 91 -9.19 34.25 -2.71
CA PHE A 91 -10.49 33.61 -2.49
C PHE A 91 -11.63 34.57 -2.78
N VAL A 92 -12.54 34.15 -3.66
CA VAL A 92 -13.82 34.84 -3.88
C VAL A 92 -14.88 34.16 -3.02
N PRO A 93 -15.50 34.87 -2.06
CA PRO A 93 -16.57 34.31 -1.25
C PRO A 93 -17.73 33.80 -2.10
N THR A 94 -18.22 32.61 -1.77
CA THR A 94 -19.38 31.97 -2.40
C THR A 94 -20.36 31.53 -1.30
N PRO A 95 -21.69 31.63 -1.53
CA PRO A 95 -22.69 31.14 -0.59
C PRO A 95 -22.82 29.61 -0.60
N ASP A 96 -22.15 28.90 -1.51
CA ASP A 96 -22.13 27.43 -1.54
C ASP A 96 -20.93 26.89 -0.76
N LEU A 97 -21.19 26.28 0.40
CA LEU A 97 -20.15 25.67 1.24
C LEU A 97 -19.39 24.55 0.51
N ALA A 98 -20.07 23.79 -0.37
CA ALA A 98 -19.41 22.72 -1.12
C ALA A 98 -18.38 23.31 -2.09
N GLU A 99 -18.69 24.42 -2.75
CA GLU A 99 -17.74 25.15 -3.59
C GLU A 99 -16.52 25.65 -2.80
N VAL A 100 -16.73 26.15 -1.57
CA VAL A 100 -15.62 26.52 -0.68
C VAL A 100 -14.70 25.32 -0.40
N TYR A 101 -15.27 24.16 -0.12
CA TYR A 101 -14.51 22.94 0.19
C TYR A 101 -13.71 22.45 -1.03
N ARG A 102 -14.33 22.36 -2.21
CA ARG A 102 -13.66 22.01 -3.46
C ARG A 102 -12.48 22.93 -3.73
N GLY A 103 -12.71 24.25 -3.68
CA GLY A 103 -11.67 25.25 -3.88
C GLY A 103 -10.55 25.18 -2.84
N SER A 104 -10.88 24.82 -1.59
CA SER A 104 -9.90 24.66 -0.50
C SER A 104 -8.90 23.55 -0.79
N LEU A 105 -9.34 22.39 -1.31
CA LEU A 105 -8.47 21.23 -1.58
C LEU A 105 -7.35 21.53 -2.59
N GLY A 106 -7.62 22.42 -3.55
CA GLY A 106 -6.61 22.87 -4.52
C GLY A 106 -5.76 24.03 -3.99
N ARG A 107 -6.40 25.10 -3.50
CA ARG A 107 -5.72 26.33 -3.07
C ARG A 107 -4.78 26.11 -1.88
N ASN A 108 -5.15 25.25 -0.95
CA ASN A 108 -4.43 25.04 0.30
C ASN A 108 -3.40 23.90 0.24
N ARG A 109 -3.03 23.44 -0.96
CA ARG A 109 -2.10 22.31 -1.17
C ARG A 109 -0.86 22.36 -0.27
N ALA A 110 -0.20 23.51 -0.18
CA ALA A 110 1.05 23.67 0.57
C ALA A 110 0.88 23.45 2.08
N GLN A 111 -0.31 23.72 2.61
CA GLN A 111 -0.66 23.48 4.01
C GLN A 111 -1.16 22.06 4.24
N ILE A 112 -2.02 21.55 3.35
CA ILE A 112 -2.58 20.21 3.46
C ILE A 112 -1.48 19.15 3.47
N VAL A 113 -0.44 19.29 2.64
CA VAL A 113 0.69 18.35 2.66
C VAL A 113 1.45 18.38 3.99
N GLN A 114 1.62 19.55 4.64
CA GLN A 114 2.28 19.66 5.94
C GLN A 114 1.44 19.02 7.05
N VAL A 115 0.12 19.27 7.02
CA VAL A 115 -0.86 18.65 7.92
C VAL A 115 -0.80 17.13 7.83
N LEU A 116 -0.85 16.56 6.63
CA LEU A 116 -0.79 15.11 6.43
C LEU A 116 0.56 14.53 6.83
N ARG A 117 1.67 15.21 6.57
CA ARG A 117 3.00 14.79 7.03
C ARG A 117 3.09 14.74 8.55
N ALA A 118 2.57 15.75 9.25
CA ALA A 118 2.52 15.74 10.71
C ALA A 118 1.74 14.53 11.24
N VAL A 119 0.60 14.20 10.64
CA VAL A 119 -0.17 12.99 10.99
C VAL A 119 0.61 11.70 10.70
N ALA A 120 1.34 11.64 9.59
CA ALA A 120 2.16 10.50 9.22
C ALA A 120 3.38 10.30 10.16
N GLU A 121 4.00 11.39 10.61
CA GLU A 121 5.19 11.43 11.46
C GLU A 121 4.89 11.33 12.97
N ALA A 122 3.63 11.52 13.37
CA ALA A 122 3.23 11.37 14.76
C ALA A 122 3.68 10.00 15.32
N PRO A 123 4.02 9.88 16.61
CA PRO A 123 4.44 8.61 17.19
C PRO A 123 3.46 7.46 16.90
N VAL A 124 4.01 6.29 16.56
CA VAL A 124 3.21 5.09 16.27
C VAL A 124 2.55 4.61 17.57
N GLY A 125 1.27 4.24 17.48
CA GLY A 125 0.51 3.73 18.62
C GLY A 125 -0.04 4.79 19.56
N LEU A 126 0.35 6.07 19.40
CA LEU A 126 -0.24 7.17 20.15
C LEU A 126 -1.36 7.88 19.36
N PRO A 127 -2.39 8.42 20.04
CA PRO A 127 -3.50 9.13 19.41
C PRO A 127 -3.06 10.42 18.70
N VAL A 128 -3.72 10.74 17.59
CA VAL A 128 -3.66 12.05 16.94
C VAL A 128 -4.97 12.79 17.20
N VAL A 129 -4.90 13.95 17.82
CA VAL A 129 -6.05 14.84 18.04
C VAL A 129 -6.00 15.94 16.99
N VAL A 130 -7.07 16.13 16.23
CA VAL A 130 -7.18 17.16 15.20
C VAL A 130 -8.33 18.10 15.52
N HIS A 131 -8.07 19.40 15.48
CA HIS A 131 -9.13 20.40 15.62
C HIS A 131 -8.94 21.60 14.69
N CYS A 132 -10.03 22.34 14.55
CA CYS A 132 -10.02 23.72 14.06
C CYS A 132 -10.81 24.56 15.07
N GLN A 133 -11.58 25.56 14.64
CA GLN A 133 -12.45 26.29 15.56
C GLN A 133 -13.64 25.44 16.04
N ALA A 134 -14.45 24.94 15.11
CA ALA A 134 -15.65 24.14 15.42
C ALA A 134 -15.44 22.63 15.25
N GLY A 135 -14.27 22.19 14.77
CA GLY A 135 -14.02 20.79 14.46
C GLY A 135 -14.86 20.27 13.29
N LYS A 136 -15.33 21.18 12.44
CA LYS A 136 -16.35 20.95 11.41
C LYS A 136 -15.75 20.91 10.01
N ASP A 137 -15.29 22.06 9.52
CA ASP A 137 -14.91 22.24 8.11
C ASP A 137 -13.53 21.68 7.78
N ARG A 138 -12.46 22.35 8.22
CA ARG A 138 -11.07 21.94 7.98
C ARG A 138 -10.77 20.57 8.58
N THR A 139 -11.22 20.35 9.81
CA THR A 139 -11.16 19.05 10.47
C THR A 139 -11.98 18.00 9.70
N GLY A 140 -13.19 18.34 9.23
CA GLY A 140 -14.01 17.42 8.44
C GLY A 140 -13.37 17.02 7.12
N LEU A 141 -12.79 17.98 6.40
CA LEU A 141 -12.02 17.70 5.17
C LEU A 141 -10.83 16.78 5.45
N LEU A 142 -10.01 17.07 6.46
CA LEU A 142 -8.88 16.20 6.80
C LEU A 142 -9.35 14.78 7.16
N ILE A 143 -10.37 14.67 8.01
CA ILE A 143 -10.92 13.37 8.44
C ILE A 143 -11.51 12.62 7.24
N ALA A 144 -12.24 13.28 6.35
CA ALA A 144 -12.79 12.63 5.15
C ALA A 144 -11.68 12.09 4.24
N LEU A 145 -10.61 12.86 4.00
CA LEU A 145 -9.47 12.40 3.20
C LEU A 145 -8.77 11.19 3.83
N LEU A 146 -8.58 11.21 5.16
CA LEU A 146 -7.99 10.11 5.91
C LEU A 146 -8.88 8.85 5.86
N LEU A 147 -10.18 8.99 6.08
CA LEU A 147 -11.12 7.86 6.06
C LEU A 147 -11.32 7.29 4.65
N GLU A 148 -11.36 8.13 3.61
CA GLU A 148 -11.40 7.70 2.21
C GLU A 148 -10.13 6.91 1.84
N LEU A 149 -8.96 7.38 2.30
CA LEU A 149 -7.69 6.67 2.14
C LEU A 149 -7.75 5.30 2.81
N ALA A 150 -8.25 5.23 4.06
CA ALA A 150 -8.44 3.97 4.80
C ALA A 150 -9.54 3.05 4.21
N GLY A 151 -10.24 3.50 3.17
CA GLY A 151 -11.27 2.73 2.49
C GLY A 151 -12.61 2.67 3.22
N VAL A 152 -12.90 3.62 4.11
CA VAL A 152 -14.22 3.71 4.74
C VAL A 152 -15.27 4.07 3.68
N PRO A 153 -16.44 3.38 3.63
CA PRO A 153 -17.51 3.72 2.70
C PRO A 153 -17.96 5.17 2.83
N ARG A 154 -18.24 5.83 1.70
CA ARG A 154 -18.51 7.28 1.68
C ARG A 154 -19.77 7.69 2.44
N ASP A 155 -20.79 6.84 2.48
CA ASP A 155 -21.98 7.03 3.30
C ASP A 155 -21.64 7.04 4.80
N VAL A 156 -20.68 6.21 5.22
CA VAL A 156 -20.17 6.20 6.60
C VAL A 156 -19.33 7.44 6.90
N ILE A 157 -18.48 7.89 5.96
CA ILE A 157 -17.73 9.15 6.08
C ILE A 157 -18.69 10.34 6.23
N ALA A 158 -19.73 10.39 5.38
CA ALA A 158 -20.72 11.45 5.40
C ALA A 158 -21.55 11.44 6.69
N ALA A 159 -21.86 10.24 7.22
CA ALA A 159 -22.49 10.09 8.52
C ALA A 159 -21.61 10.64 9.66
N ASP A 160 -20.29 10.37 9.69
CA ASP A 160 -19.38 10.97 10.69
C ASP A 160 -19.38 12.50 10.61
N TYR A 161 -19.30 13.03 9.39
CA TYR A 161 -19.30 14.46 9.16
C TYR A 161 -20.56 15.13 9.73
N ALA A 162 -21.73 14.55 9.43
CA ALA A 162 -23.05 15.04 9.86
C ALA A 162 -23.31 14.94 11.37
N VAL A 163 -22.54 14.15 12.13
CA VAL A 163 -22.61 14.17 13.62
C VAL A 163 -22.36 15.58 14.16
N SER A 164 -21.56 16.38 13.47
CA SER A 164 -21.26 17.76 13.86
C SER A 164 -22.51 18.65 13.85
N GLU A 165 -23.54 18.32 13.06
CA GLU A 165 -24.80 19.08 12.96
C GLU A 165 -25.47 19.16 14.33
N VAL A 166 -25.62 17.99 14.95
CA VAL A 166 -26.33 17.82 16.20
C VAL A 166 -25.50 18.35 17.35
N ARG A 167 -24.20 18.04 17.36
CA ARG A 167 -23.28 18.44 18.44
C ARG A 167 -23.08 19.94 18.56
N LEU A 168 -23.13 20.64 17.44
CA LEU A 168 -22.95 22.09 17.39
C LEU A 168 -24.29 22.85 17.34
N GLY A 169 -25.43 22.15 17.35
CA GLY A 169 -26.76 22.78 17.34
C GLY A 169 -27.05 23.58 16.07
N LEU A 170 -26.68 23.06 14.90
CA LEU A 170 -26.70 23.80 13.63
C LEU A 170 -28.00 23.65 12.82
N GLN A 171 -28.95 22.84 13.28
CA GLN A 171 -30.11 22.38 12.51
C GLN A 171 -31.01 23.52 12.01
N ASP A 172 -31.16 24.57 12.82
CA ASP A 172 -32.01 25.73 12.53
C ASP A 172 -31.20 26.93 11.99
N GLY A 173 -29.93 26.72 11.68
CA GLY A 173 -29.00 27.76 11.26
C GLY A 173 -29.02 28.06 9.76
N ASP A 174 -28.25 29.09 9.37
CA ASP A 174 -27.92 29.40 7.98
C ASP A 174 -27.39 28.13 7.26
N PRO A 175 -27.91 27.79 6.06
CA PRO A 175 -27.42 26.65 5.27
C PRO A 175 -25.89 26.57 5.15
N PHE A 176 -25.21 27.72 5.05
CA PHE A 176 -23.74 27.79 4.98
C PHE A 176 -23.06 27.33 6.28
N ARG A 177 -23.75 27.41 7.41
CA ARG A 177 -23.25 26.94 8.72
C ARG A 177 -23.56 25.47 8.98
N ARG A 178 -24.42 24.83 8.21
CA ARG A 178 -24.83 23.42 8.39
C ARG A 178 -23.75 22.43 7.97
N THR A 179 -23.96 21.16 8.29
CA THR A 179 -23.04 20.03 8.05
C THR A 179 -23.75 18.92 7.30
N MET A 180 -24.24 19.28 6.12
CA MET A 180 -24.98 18.39 5.25
C MET A 180 -24.05 17.28 4.71
N PRO A 181 -24.44 15.99 4.79
CA PRO A 181 -23.66 14.87 4.23
C PRO A 181 -23.17 15.12 2.80
N GLU A 182 -24.00 15.78 1.98
CA GLU A 182 -23.74 16.08 0.58
C GLU A 182 -22.51 16.96 0.39
N THR A 183 -22.23 17.88 1.34
CA THR A 183 -21.07 18.79 1.26
C THR A 183 -19.75 18.03 1.27
N ILE A 184 -19.61 17.02 2.14
CA ILE A 184 -18.36 16.25 2.21
C ILE A 184 -18.25 15.22 1.08
N LEU A 185 -19.39 14.65 0.66
CA LEU A 185 -19.46 13.74 -0.49
C LEU A 185 -19.03 14.42 -1.78
N ASP A 186 -19.49 15.65 -1.99
CA ASP A 186 -19.09 16.48 -3.13
C ASP A 186 -17.58 16.77 -3.15
N SER A 187 -16.99 17.00 -1.97
CA SER A 187 -15.54 17.18 -1.84
C SER A 187 -14.76 15.94 -2.27
N LEU A 188 -15.22 14.75 -1.88
CA LEU A 188 -14.61 13.47 -2.31
C LEU A 188 -14.83 13.21 -3.80
N ALA A 189 -16.00 13.52 -4.35
CA ALA A 189 -16.26 13.43 -5.79
C ALA A 189 -15.40 14.42 -6.61
N HIS A 190 -15.12 15.60 -6.06
CA HIS A 190 -14.15 16.53 -6.64
C HIS A 190 -12.74 15.94 -6.66
N VAL A 191 -12.32 15.27 -5.58
CA VAL A 191 -11.03 14.56 -5.52
C VAL A 191 -10.91 13.52 -6.64
N ASP A 192 -11.97 12.73 -6.85
CA ASP A 192 -12.00 11.74 -7.94
C ASP A 192 -11.90 12.41 -9.32
N SER A 193 -12.79 13.37 -9.59
CA SER A 193 -12.91 13.95 -10.93
C SER A 193 -11.71 14.80 -11.35
N GLN A 194 -11.07 15.50 -10.40
CA GLN A 194 -9.96 16.40 -10.72
C GLN A 194 -8.59 15.75 -10.62
N TYR A 195 -8.42 14.78 -9.72
CA TYR A 195 -7.11 14.22 -9.42
C TYR A 195 -7.02 12.73 -9.71
N GLY A 196 -8.12 12.04 -10.00
CA GLY A 196 -8.13 10.59 -10.20
C GLY A 196 -8.24 9.78 -8.90
N GLY A 197 -8.73 10.40 -7.82
CA GLY A 197 -8.99 9.74 -6.53
C GLY A 197 -7.99 10.11 -5.44
N ILE A 198 -8.23 9.61 -4.23
CA ILE A 198 -7.51 10.03 -3.01
C ILE A 198 -6.00 9.84 -3.12
N ARG A 199 -5.51 8.68 -3.60
CA ARG A 199 -4.07 8.41 -3.69
C ARG A 199 -3.38 9.33 -4.69
N ALA A 200 -3.99 9.56 -5.84
CA ALA A 200 -3.47 10.45 -6.87
C ALA A 200 -3.49 11.91 -6.40
N TYR A 201 -4.51 12.32 -5.63
CA TYR A 201 -4.52 13.61 -4.94
C TYR A 201 -3.38 13.74 -3.92
N LEU A 202 -3.12 12.73 -3.08
CA LEU A 202 -2.02 12.74 -2.12
C LEU A 202 -0.64 12.81 -2.82
N GLY A 203 -0.47 12.07 -3.92
CA GLY A 203 0.73 12.17 -4.76
C GLY A 203 0.88 13.56 -5.39
N TRP A 204 -0.23 14.14 -5.90
CA TRP A 204 -0.26 15.51 -6.41
C TRP A 204 0.08 16.53 -5.33
N LEU A 205 -0.36 16.35 -4.08
CA LEU A 205 0.04 17.21 -2.96
C LEU A 205 1.57 17.17 -2.72
N GLY A 206 2.19 16.01 -3.00
CA GLY A 206 3.63 15.78 -2.87
C GLY A 206 3.99 14.76 -1.78
N LEU A 207 3.05 13.93 -1.34
CA LEU A 207 3.34 12.81 -0.43
C LEU A 207 4.04 11.68 -1.19
N THR A 208 5.02 11.08 -0.53
CA THR A 208 5.68 9.83 -0.94
C THR A 208 4.80 8.62 -0.61
N ALA A 209 5.03 7.50 -1.30
CA ALA A 209 4.33 6.24 -1.03
C ALA A 209 4.46 5.81 0.44
N GLY A 210 5.65 5.97 1.04
CA GLY A 210 5.88 5.68 2.46
C GLY A 210 5.09 6.57 3.42
N GLU A 211 4.91 7.85 3.12
CA GLU A 211 4.06 8.74 3.92
C GLU A 211 2.59 8.31 3.83
N VAL A 212 2.11 7.96 2.62
CA VAL A 212 0.76 7.43 2.43
C VAL A 212 0.56 6.12 3.19
N HIS A 213 1.54 5.22 3.16
CA HIS A 213 1.52 3.98 3.94
C HIS A 213 1.44 4.25 5.44
N ARG A 214 2.23 5.19 5.97
CA ARG A 214 2.18 5.55 7.40
C ARG A 214 0.82 6.12 7.82
N LEU A 215 0.17 6.92 6.97
CA LEU A 215 -1.19 7.39 7.20
C LEU A 215 -2.18 6.22 7.28
N LEU A 216 -2.10 5.28 6.36
CA LEU A 216 -2.91 4.07 6.35
C LEU A 216 -2.71 3.23 7.61
N ALA A 217 -1.46 2.87 7.93
CA ALA A 217 -1.11 2.03 9.08
C ALA A 217 -1.51 2.68 10.42
N ARG A 218 -1.66 4.01 10.47
CA ARG A 218 -2.25 4.70 11.63
C ARG A 218 -3.73 4.40 11.77
N LEU A 219 -4.47 4.43 10.67
CA LEU A 219 -5.93 4.34 10.67
C LEU A 219 -6.45 2.91 10.74
N VAL A 220 -5.73 1.93 10.21
CA VAL A 220 -6.17 0.53 10.16
C VAL A 220 -5.07 -0.42 10.66
N HIS A 221 -5.47 -1.58 11.16
CA HIS A 221 -4.51 -2.61 11.54
C HIS A 221 -3.96 -3.28 10.27
N VAL A 222 -2.67 -3.09 10.01
CA VAL A 222 -1.94 -3.88 9.01
C VAL A 222 -1.01 -4.79 9.80
N LEU A 223 -1.30 -6.10 9.81
CA LEU A 223 -0.47 -7.10 10.51
C LEU A 223 0.76 -7.52 9.69
N ILE A 224 0.87 -7.05 8.45
CA ILE A 224 1.98 -7.39 7.55
C ILE A 224 3.22 -6.57 7.91
N GLU A 225 4.31 -7.27 8.18
CA GLU A 225 5.63 -6.73 8.50
C GLU A 225 6.66 -7.06 7.40
N ALA A 226 6.35 -7.98 6.47
CA ALA A 226 7.24 -8.33 5.37
C ALA A 226 6.53 -8.62 4.04
N VAL A 227 7.24 -8.29 2.95
CA VAL A 227 6.91 -8.73 1.59
C VAL A 227 8.02 -9.66 1.11
N VAL A 228 7.65 -10.88 0.71
CA VAL A 228 8.57 -11.90 0.23
C VAL A 228 8.25 -12.18 -1.24
N PHE A 229 9.18 -11.87 -2.13
CA PHE A 229 9.02 -12.07 -3.57
C PHE A 229 9.59 -13.42 -4.00
N ASP A 230 8.89 -14.14 -4.86
CA ASP A 230 9.57 -15.07 -5.78
C ASP A 230 10.50 -14.29 -6.73
N PHE A 231 11.42 -14.97 -7.40
CA PHE A 231 12.38 -14.34 -8.29
C PHE A 231 12.09 -14.55 -9.77
N ASP A 232 11.95 -15.79 -10.20
CA ASP A 232 11.93 -16.18 -11.61
C ASP A 232 10.50 -16.10 -12.13
N GLY A 233 10.26 -15.36 -13.21
CA GLY A 233 8.90 -15.12 -13.73
C GLY A 233 8.13 -14.03 -12.97
N LEU A 234 8.63 -13.59 -11.79
CA LEU A 234 8.02 -12.52 -11.00
C LEU A 234 8.91 -11.28 -10.84
N LEU A 235 10.05 -11.37 -10.14
CA LEU A 235 10.91 -10.19 -9.99
C LEU A 235 11.48 -9.84 -11.35
N MET A 236 11.92 -10.84 -12.12
CA MET A 236 12.39 -10.69 -13.49
C MET A 236 11.73 -11.73 -14.38
N ASP A 237 11.42 -11.36 -15.62
CA ASP A 237 10.84 -12.28 -16.61
C ASP A 237 11.90 -13.25 -17.19
N THR A 238 12.44 -14.12 -16.34
CA THR A 238 13.40 -15.16 -16.75
C THR A 238 12.73 -16.32 -17.51
N GLU A 239 11.40 -16.37 -17.52
CA GLU A 239 10.62 -17.40 -18.21
C GLU A 239 10.46 -17.08 -19.69
N THR A 240 10.22 -15.81 -20.05
CA THR A 240 10.24 -15.43 -21.47
C THR A 240 11.63 -15.64 -22.08
N THR A 241 12.71 -15.39 -21.33
CA THR A 241 14.07 -15.65 -21.84
C THR A 241 14.34 -17.15 -21.97
N LEU A 242 13.83 -17.97 -21.06
CA LEU A 242 13.91 -19.42 -21.13
C LEU A 242 13.22 -19.95 -22.39
N VAL A 243 11.97 -19.56 -22.60
CA VAL A 243 11.17 -19.96 -23.77
C VAL A 243 11.80 -19.46 -25.07
N ALA A 244 12.21 -18.20 -25.13
CA ALA A 244 12.85 -17.63 -26.32
C ALA A 244 14.16 -18.35 -26.67
N SER A 245 14.95 -18.77 -25.65
CA SER A 245 16.18 -19.54 -25.86
C SER A 245 15.92 -20.91 -26.48
N TRP A 246 14.84 -21.57 -26.07
CA TRP A 246 14.44 -22.85 -26.64
C TRP A 246 13.89 -22.72 -28.05
N GLN A 247 13.01 -21.74 -28.29
CA GLN A 247 12.52 -21.44 -29.64
C GLN A 247 13.66 -21.09 -30.60
N ALA A 248 14.66 -20.34 -30.15
CA ALA A 248 15.83 -20.01 -30.96
C ALA A 248 16.64 -21.25 -31.33
N GLU A 249 16.81 -22.18 -30.39
CA GLU A 249 17.51 -23.44 -30.65
C GLU A 249 16.71 -24.36 -31.58
N TRP A 250 15.38 -24.46 -31.45
CA TRP A 250 14.55 -25.19 -32.42
C TRP A 250 14.66 -24.59 -33.82
N ARG A 251 14.57 -23.26 -33.92
CA ARG A 251 14.72 -22.53 -35.18
C ARG A 251 16.09 -22.73 -35.82
N HIS A 252 17.15 -22.89 -35.01
CA HIS A 252 18.48 -23.20 -35.52
C HIS A 252 18.52 -24.52 -36.30
N HIS A 253 17.74 -25.51 -35.87
CA HIS A 253 17.59 -26.80 -36.56
C HIS A 253 16.48 -26.80 -37.63
N GLY A 254 15.90 -25.64 -37.94
CA GLY A 254 14.80 -25.52 -38.90
C GLY A 254 13.46 -26.07 -38.40
N LEU A 255 13.30 -26.20 -37.08
CA LEU A 255 12.09 -26.67 -36.41
C LEU A 255 11.32 -25.48 -35.82
N GLU A 256 10.03 -25.68 -35.58
CA GLU A 256 9.19 -24.78 -34.78
C GLU A 256 8.85 -25.47 -33.46
N LEU A 257 8.92 -24.72 -32.37
CA LEU A 257 8.57 -25.21 -31.04
C LEU A 257 7.14 -24.79 -30.71
N ASP A 258 6.27 -25.77 -30.44
CA ASP A 258 4.94 -25.55 -29.88
C ASP A 258 5.03 -25.52 -28.34
N LEU A 259 4.33 -24.58 -27.70
CA LEU A 259 4.34 -24.39 -26.25
C LEU A 259 3.08 -24.99 -25.65
N ASP A 260 2.96 -26.32 -25.72
CA ASP A 260 1.88 -27.05 -25.07
C ASP A 260 2.18 -27.34 -23.58
N ASP A 261 1.19 -27.87 -22.87
CA ASP A 261 1.30 -28.26 -21.46
C ASP A 261 2.41 -29.31 -21.21
N GLY A 262 2.85 -30.03 -22.26
CA GLY A 262 3.95 -30.99 -22.20
C GLY A 262 5.33 -30.33 -22.22
N PHE A 263 5.44 -29.15 -22.84
CA PHE A 263 6.64 -28.32 -22.80
C PHE A 263 6.70 -27.46 -21.54
N TRP A 264 5.56 -26.89 -21.11
CA TRP A 264 5.46 -26.03 -19.94
C TRP A 264 4.36 -26.48 -18.98
N PRO A 265 4.66 -27.26 -17.91
CA PRO A 265 3.64 -27.75 -16.99
C PRO A 265 3.13 -26.69 -16.00
N GLY A 266 3.22 -25.40 -16.35
CA GLY A 266 2.77 -24.26 -15.52
C GLY A 266 3.71 -23.89 -14.36
N HIS A 267 4.94 -24.43 -14.35
CA HIS A 267 6.00 -24.07 -13.40
C HIS A 267 7.36 -24.39 -14.02
N GLY A 268 8.37 -23.54 -13.79
CA GLY A 268 9.75 -23.68 -14.29
C GLY A 268 10.56 -24.83 -13.66
N GLY A 269 9.97 -26.02 -13.53
CA GLY A 269 10.64 -27.21 -13.00
C GLY A 269 11.78 -27.76 -13.87
N ASP A 270 12.38 -28.86 -13.43
CA ASP A 270 13.51 -29.55 -14.11
C ASP A 270 13.06 -30.28 -15.40
N THR A 271 12.65 -29.50 -16.40
CA THR A 271 12.22 -29.97 -17.72
C THR A 271 13.35 -29.93 -18.74
N PHE A 272 14.53 -29.45 -18.35
CA PHE A 272 15.67 -29.24 -19.24
C PHE A 272 16.09 -30.51 -19.99
N GLU A 273 16.25 -31.63 -19.28
CA GLU A 273 16.63 -32.91 -19.88
C GLU A 273 15.52 -33.46 -20.80
N SER A 274 14.26 -33.27 -20.41
CA SER A 274 13.11 -33.66 -21.24
C SER A 274 13.08 -32.90 -22.55
N HIS A 275 13.24 -31.57 -22.50
CA HIS A 275 13.29 -30.71 -23.68
C HIS A 275 14.50 -31.05 -24.57
N LEU A 276 15.68 -31.27 -24.00
CA LEU A 276 16.86 -31.70 -24.77
C LEU A 276 16.61 -33.03 -25.47
N ALA A 277 15.97 -33.99 -24.80
CA ALA A 277 15.65 -35.29 -25.39
C ALA A 277 14.66 -35.14 -26.55
N GLN A 278 13.62 -34.31 -26.40
CA GLN A 278 12.67 -34.00 -27.47
C GLN A 278 13.35 -33.36 -28.68
N LEU A 279 14.27 -32.40 -28.46
CA LEU A 279 15.04 -31.81 -29.54
C LEU A 279 15.94 -32.84 -30.24
N ALA A 280 16.64 -33.66 -29.46
CA ALA A 280 17.53 -34.68 -29.98
C ALA A 280 16.77 -35.68 -30.86
N GLU A 281 15.57 -36.08 -30.45
CA GLU A 281 14.69 -36.94 -31.24
C GLU A 281 14.24 -36.26 -32.55
N ALA A 282 13.84 -34.99 -32.48
CA ALA A 282 13.38 -34.25 -33.65
C ALA A 282 14.49 -33.95 -34.67
N VAL A 283 15.70 -33.67 -34.21
CA VAL A 283 16.88 -33.41 -35.07
C VAL A 283 17.49 -34.71 -35.59
N GLY A 284 17.48 -35.76 -34.78
CA GLY A 284 18.02 -37.06 -35.14
C GLY A 284 19.55 -37.15 -35.03
N PRO A 285 20.22 -38.02 -35.82
CA PRO A 285 21.62 -38.40 -35.61
C PRO A 285 22.66 -37.29 -35.68
N SER A 286 22.31 -36.11 -36.22
CA SER A 286 23.20 -34.94 -36.30
C SER A 286 23.14 -34.04 -35.07
N PHE A 287 22.31 -34.36 -34.07
CA PHE A 287 22.18 -33.55 -32.87
C PHE A 287 23.46 -33.60 -32.02
N ASP A 288 24.14 -32.46 -31.93
CA ASP A 288 25.21 -32.25 -30.96
C ASP A 288 24.64 -31.57 -29.71
N ARG A 289 24.58 -32.35 -28.62
CA ARG A 289 24.04 -31.90 -27.33
C ARG A 289 24.87 -30.74 -26.75
N ASP A 290 26.20 -30.84 -26.76
CA ASP A 290 27.05 -29.86 -26.09
C ASP A 290 27.02 -28.53 -26.85
N GLU A 291 27.03 -28.59 -28.19
CA GLU A 291 26.90 -27.40 -29.02
C GLU A 291 25.51 -26.75 -28.87
N SER A 292 24.44 -27.54 -28.81
CA SER A 292 23.08 -27.06 -28.57
C SER A 292 22.93 -26.34 -27.24
N VAL A 293 23.44 -26.94 -26.16
CA VAL A 293 23.43 -26.34 -24.82
C VAL A 293 24.25 -25.05 -24.80
N ALA A 294 25.42 -25.04 -25.43
CA ALA A 294 26.28 -23.86 -25.49
C ALA A 294 25.63 -22.69 -26.25
N ARG A 295 25.03 -22.95 -27.42
CA ARG A 295 24.30 -21.93 -28.20
C ARG A 295 23.13 -21.37 -27.43
N ARG A 296 22.29 -22.24 -26.86
CA ARG A 296 21.13 -21.82 -26.07
C ARG A 296 21.54 -20.98 -24.87
N ARG A 297 22.58 -21.41 -24.12
CA ARG A 297 23.09 -20.64 -22.98
C ARG A 297 23.57 -19.26 -23.42
N ALA A 298 24.39 -19.18 -24.47
CA ALA A 298 24.89 -17.90 -25.00
C ALA A 298 23.75 -16.96 -25.43
N TYR A 299 22.71 -17.51 -26.07
CA TYR A 299 21.52 -16.75 -26.46
C TYR A 299 20.73 -16.26 -25.23
N ARG A 300 20.52 -17.13 -24.25
CA ARG A 300 19.82 -16.76 -23.00
C ARG A 300 20.59 -15.70 -22.21
N ASP A 301 21.92 -15.82 -22.12
CA ASP A 301 22.79 -14.84 -21.48
C ASP A 301 22.74 -13.47 -22.18
N ASP A 302 22.58 -13.44 -23.51
CA ASP A 302 22.36 -12.20 -24.27
C ASP A 302 21.06 -11.51 -23.86
N LEU A 303 19.94 -12.26 -23.81
CA LEU A 303 18.66 -11.76 -23.34
C LEU A 303 18.71 -11.26 -21.89
N HIS A 304 19.42 -11.99 -21.01
CA HIS A 304 19.57 -11.61 -19.61
C HIS A 304 20.26 -10.27 -19.39
N ARG A 305 21.06 -9.79 -20.35
CA ARG A 305 21.71 -8.47 -20.23
C ARG A 305 20.69 -7.34 -20.15
N GLU A 306 19.54 -7.50 -20.81
CA GLU A 306 18.47 -6.50 -20.88
C GLU A 306 17.38 -6.69 -19.82
N LEU A 307 17.39 -7.81 -19.08
CA LEU A 307 16.40 -8.05 -18.03
C LEU A 307 16.46 -7.00 -16.92
N ASP A 308 15.32 -6.47 -16.53
CA ASP A 308 15.14 -5.66 -15.32
C ASP A 308 13.88 -6.16 -14.59
N PHE A 309 13.53 -5.49 -13.50
CA PHE A 309 12.34 -5.84 -12.75
C PHE A 309 11.06 -5.65 -13.56
N LEU A 310 10.08 -6.53 -13.31
CA LEU A 310 8.73 -6.35 -13.87
C LEU A 310 8.13 -4.98 -13.46
N PRO A 311 7.22 -4.41 -14.28
CA PRO A 311 6.60 -3.12 -13.99
C PRO A 311 5.98 -3.08 -12.59
N GLY A 312 6.25 -2.01 -11.83
CA GLY A 312 5.73 -1.78 -10.48
C GLY A 312 6.50 -2.44 -9.33
N ILE A 313 7.35 -3.44 -9.60
CA ILE A 313 8.13 -4.12 -8.55
C ILE A 313 9.07 -3.17 -7.80
N ARG A 314 9.77 -2.28 -8.52
CA ARG A 314 10.66 -1.26 -7.89
C ARG A 314 9.86 -0.34 -6.97
N ASP A 315 8.67 0.06 -7.38
CA ASP A 315 7.80 0.94 -6.60
C ASP A 315 7.30 0.23 -5.34
N TRP A 316 6.91 -1.04 -5.43
CA TRP A 316 6.52 -1.85 -4.28
C TRP A 316 7.68 -2.02 -3.28
N ILE A 317 8.88 -2.31 -3.76
CA ILE A 317 10.07 -2.43 -2.90
C ILE A 317 10.33 -1.10 -2.18
N ALA A 318 10.25 0.04 -2.89
CA ALA A 318 10.44 1.36 -2.29
C ALA A 318 9.34 1.69 -1.27
N GLU A 319 8.07 1.37 -1.59
CA GLU A 319 6.93 1.56 -0.69
C GLU A 319 7.07 0.70 0.57
N ALA A 320 7.42 -0.58 0.44
CA ALA A 320 7.66 -1.48 1.57
C ALA A 320 8.74 -0.93 2.51
N ARG A 321 9.91 -0.58 1.96
CA ARG A 321 11.04 -0.08 2.76
C ARG A 321 10.73 1.26 3.44
N SER A 322 10.06 2.17 2.74
CA SER A 322 9.66 3.46 3.32
C SER A 322 8.54 3.35 4.36
N GLY A 323 7.73 2.28 4.28
CA GLY A 323 6.75 1.87 5.28
C GLY A 323 7.36 1.12 6.47
N GLY A 324 8.64 0.75 6.41
CA GLY A 324 9.32 0.00 7.47
C GLY A 324 9.13 -1.53 7.40
N LEU A 325 8.59 -2.05 6.29
CA LEU A 325 8.47 -3.49 6.07
C LEU A 325 9.81 -4.09 5.68
N ARG A 326 10.02 -5.36 6.06
CA ARG A 326 11.13 -6.17 5.57
C ARG A 326 10.85 -6.62 4.14
N VAL A 327 11.86 -6.56 3.28
CA VAL A 327 11.76 -7.00 1.88
C VAL A 327 12.67 -8.21 1.68
N ALA A 328 12.12 -9.34 1.24
CA ALA A 328 12.87 -10.58 1.08
C ALA A 328 12.61 -11.28 -0.25
N ILE A 329 13.49 -12.21 -0.61
CA ILE A 329 13.33 -13.13 -1.75
C ILE A 329 13.27 -14.57 -1.25
N ALA A 330 12.40 -15.36 -1.86
CA ALA A 330 12.33 -16.82 -1.72
C ALA A 330 12.24 -17.47 -3.10
N SER A 331 13.38 -17.91 -3.65
CA SER A 331 13.49 -18.44 -5.02
C SER A 331 13.89 -19.91 -5.03
N SER A 332 13.33 -20.70 -5.96
CA SER A 332 13.77 -22.08 -6.21
C SER A 332 15.16 -22.17 -6.87
N SER A 333 15.65 -21.08 -7.45
CA SER A 333 16.98 -21.01 -8.08
C SER A 333 18.09 -20.94 -7.04
N ASP A 334 19.32 -21.23 -7.47
CA ASP A 334 20.49 -21.14 -6.61
C ASP A 334 20.90 -19.70 -6.29
N ARG A 335 21.78 -19.57 -5.30
CA ARG A 335 22.25 -18.26 -4.82
C ARG A 335 23.01 -17.46 -5.87
N ASP A 336 23.83 -18.12 -6.69
CA ASP A 336 24.70 -17.43 -7.66
C ASP A 336 23.86 -16.82 -8.79
N TRP A 337 22.81 -17.52 -9.21
CA TRP A 337 21.79 -17.02 -10.15
C TRP A 337 21.12 -15.76 -9.63
N VAL A 338 20.48 -15.85 -8.47
CA VAL A 338 19.71 -14.73 -7.89
C VAL A 338 20.64 -13.54 -7.61
N ALA A 339 21.78 -13.77 -6.95
CA ALA A 339 22.73 -12.70 -6.63
C ALA A 339 23.32 -12.07 -7.89
N GLY A 340 23.67 -12.87 -8.91
CA GLY A 340 24.22 -12.38 -10.17
C GLY A 340 23.28 -11.42 -10.89
N HIS A 341 22.00 -11.79 -11.02
CA HIS A 341 20.98 -10.93 -11.63
C HIS A 341 20.73 -9.66 -10.82
N LEU A 342 20.64 -9.75 -9.49
CA LEU A 342 20.43 -8.59 -8.63
C LEU A 342 21.62 -7.62 -8.61
N THR A 343 22.84 -8.12 -8.57
CA THR A 343 24.06 -7.30 -8.64
C THR A 343 24.14 -6.57 -9.98
N ARG A 344 23.79 -7.23 -11.09
CA ARG A 344 23.78 -6.62 -12.43
C ARG A 344 22.88 -5.38 -12.51
N VAL A 345 21.72 -5.42 -11.86
CA VAL A 345 20.75 -4.29 -11.86
C VAL A 345 20.88 -3.38 -10.62
N GLY A 346 21.93 -3.55 -9.82
CA GLY A 346 22.21 -2.73 -8.64
C GLY A 346 21.15 -2.83 -7.54
N ALA A 347 20.47 -3.98 -7.40
CA ALA A 347 19.32 -4.15 -6.53
C ALA A 347 19.53 -5.07 -5.33
N LEU A 348 20.69 -5.73 -5.20
CA LEU A 348 20.95 -6.69 -4.11
C LEU A 348 20.70 -6.07 -2.72
N ASP A 349 21.14 -4.83 -2.51
CA ASP A 349 21.03 -4.10 -1.24
C ASP A 349 19.60 -3.63 -0.93
N LEU A 350 18.64 -3.84 -1.83
CA LEU A 350 17.23 -3.55 -1.58
C LEU A 350 16.57 -4.62 -0.71
N PHE A 351 17.14 -5.83 -0.67
CA PHE A 351 16.57 -6.99 0.01
C PHE A 351 17.28 -7.24 1.34
N ASP A 352 16.48 -7.35 2.38
CA ASP A 352 16.90 -7.66 3.74
C ASP A 352 17.30 -9.13 3.93
N LEU A 353 16.76 -10.01 3.09
CA LEU A 353 16.99 -11.44 3.12
C LEU A 353 16.81 -12.05 1.73
N VAL A 354 17.70 -12.96 1.35
CA VAL A 354 17.54 -13.81 0.17
C VAL A 354 17.62 -15.26 0.63
N VAL A 355 16.58 -16.03 0.34
CA VAL A 355 16.52 -17.48 0.52
C VAL A 355 16.43 -18.13 -0.85
N THR A 356 17.29 -19.10 -1.09
CA THR A 356 17.47 -19.76 -2.39
C THR A 356 17.31 -21.28 -2.28
N GLY A 357 17.08 -21.95 -3.40
CA GLY A 357 16.74 -23.37 -3.46
C GLY A 357 17.85 -24.28 -2.94
N ASP A 358 19.11 -23.86 -3.02
CA ASP A 358 20.28 -24.57 -2.47
C ASP A 358 20.35 -24.55 -0.93
N GLN A 359 19.43 -23.82 -0.27
CA GLN A 359 19.35 -23.74 1.19
C GLN A 359 18.25 -24.61 1.79
N VAL A 360 17.47 -25.30 0.97
CA VAL A 360 16.33 -26.14 1.38
C VAL A 360 16.44 -27.54 0.79
N SER A 361 15.79 -28.51 1.44
CA SER A 361 15.80 -29.91 0.97
C SER A 361 14.59 -30.24 0.10
N ARG A 362 13.47 -29.54 0.30
CA ARG A 362 12.23 -29.70 -0.46
C ARG A 362 11.92 -28.40 -1.20
N HIS A 363 11.51 -28.56 -2.45
CA HIS A 363 11.18 -27.45 -3.33
C HIS A 363 9.67 -27.23 -3.41
N LYS A 364 9.27 -26.03 -3.85
CA LYS A 364 7.87 -25.66 -4.07
C LYS A 364 7.17 -26.77 -4.90
N PRO A 365 5.96 -27.24 -4.52
CA PRO A 365 5.00 -26.61 -3.61
C PRO A 365 5.20 -26.87 -2.10
N ASP A 366 6.29 -27.53 -1.68
CA ASP A 366 6.61 -27.64 -0.25
C ASP A 366 6.90 -26.23 0.36
N PRO A 367 6.39 -25.91 1.55
CA PRO A 367 6.56 -24.59 2.16
C PRO A 367 7.96 -24.32 2.74
N GLU A 368 8.90 -25.28 2.72
CA GLU A 368 10.20 -25.18 3.40
C GLU A 368 10.94 -23.87 3.14
N ILE A 369 10.95 -23.39 1.89
CA ILE A 369 11.63 -22.13 1.52
C ILE A 369 10.99 -20.89 2.17
N TYR A 370 9.66 -20.83 2.22
CA TYR A 370 8.94 -19.75 2.87
C TYR A 370 9.04 -19.84 4.39
N GLN A 371 8.98 -21.05 4.94
CA GLN A 371 9.20 -21.28 6.38
C GLN A 371 10.59 -20.83 6.81
N LEU A 372 11.62 -21.11 6.00
CA LEU A 372 12.98 -20.65 6.24
C LEU A 372 13.09 -19.13 6.16
N ALA A 373 12.43 -18.49 5.19
CA ALA A 373 12.37 -17.03 5.09
C ALA A 373 11.72 -16.41 6.34
N LEU A 374 10.54 -16.89 6.73
CA LEU A 374 9.83 -16.46 7.94
C LEU A 374 10.67 -16.65 9.20
N GLN A 375 11.32 -17.81 9.36
CA GLN A 375 12.19 -18.11 10.49
C GLN A 375 13.35 -17.11 10.60
N ARG A 376 14.02 -16.81 9.47
CA ARG A 376 15.16 -15.87 9.44
C ARG A 376 14.72 -14.41 9.63
N LEU A 377 13.51 -14.06 9.22
CA LEU A 377 12.90 -12.76 9.49
C LEU A 377 12.38 -12.62 10.93
N GLY A 378 12.17 -13.74 11.63
CA GLY A 378 11.57 -13.76 12.96
C GLY A 378 10.07 -13.49 12.96
N LEU A 379 9.37 -13.84 11.86
CA LEU A 379 7.95 -13.55 11.64
C LEU A 379 7.12 -14.83 11.57
N LYS A 380 5.83 -14.70 11.85
CA LYS A 380 4.81 -15.73 11.52
C LYS A 380 4.28 -15.50 10.11
N GLY A 381 3.69 -16.53 9.50
CA GLY A 381 3.10 -16.44 8.17
C GLY A 381 2.06 -15.32 8.05
N GLU A 382 1.17 -15.18 9.03
CA GLU A 382 0.12 -14.13 9.06
C GLU A 382 0.66 -12.69 9.03
N GLN A 383 1.95 -12.51 9.34
CA GLN A 383 2.67 -11.23 9.33
C GLN A 383 3.42 -10.97 8.02
N ALA A 384 3.27 -11.81 7.00
CA ALA A 384 3.98 -11.66 5.73
C ALA A 384 3.08 -11.96 4.53
N VAL A 385 3.36 -11.27 3.43
CA VAL A 385 2.76 -11.53 2.13
C VAL A 385 3.82 -12.10 1.19
N ALA A 386 3.50 -13.20 0.52
CA ALA A 386 4.28 -13.73 -0.58
C ALA A 386 3.71 -13.21 -1.90
N VAL A 387 4.57 -12.74 -2.78
CA VAL A 387 4.24 -12.41 -4.16
C VAL A 387 4.84 -13.51 -5.04
N GLU A 388 4.03 -14.10 -5.91
CA GLU A 388 4.34 -15.30 -6.69
C GLU A 388 3.73 -15.23 -8.09
N ASP A 389 4.25 -16.01 -9.04
CA ASP A 389 3.74 -16.08 -10.41
C ASP A 389 3.14 -17.45 -10.77
N THR A 390 3.48 -18.50 -10.01
CA THR A 390 3.03 -19.87 -10.28
C THR A 390 2.09 -20.43 -9.21
N ALA A 391 1.27 -21.42 -9.60
CA ALA A 391 0.36 -22.11 -8.67
C ALA A 391 1.10 -22.90 -7.59
N HIS A 392 2.27 -23.47 -7.91
CA HIS A 392 3.10 -24.16 -6.92
C HIS A 392 3.68 -23.19 -5.89
N GLY A 393 4.08 -22.02 -6.36
CA GLY A 393 4.57 -20.94 -5.52
C GLY A 393 3.53 -20.42 -4.54
N THR A 394 2.36 -20.05 -5.04
CA THR A 394 1.25 -19.60 -4.19
C THR A 394 0.82 -20.68 -3.20
N ALA A 395 0.80 -21.96 -3.60
CA ALA A 395 0.49 -23.08 -2.70
C ALA A 395 1.54 -23.27 -1.58
N ALA A 396 2.83 -23.13 -1.90
CA ALA A 396 3.90 -23.20 -0.91
C ALA A 396 3.80 -22.07 0.12
N ALA A 397 3.59 -20.84 -0.34
CA ALA A 397 3.43 -19.68 0.55
C ALA A 397 2.19 -19.80 1.44
N ALA A 398 1.05 -20.21 0.87
CA ALA A 398 -0.18 -20.44 1.64
C ALA A 398 0.02 -21.53 2.70
N SER A 399 0.74 -22.61 2.38
CA SER A 399 1.07 -23.68 3.31
C SER A 399 2.04 -23.25 4.43
N ALA A 400 2.80 -22.18 4.21
CA ALA A 400 3.60 -21.50 5.25
C ALA A 400 2.76 -20.53 6.12
N GLY A 401 1.46 -20.43 5.87
CA GLY A 401 0.54 -19.54 6.58
C GLY A 401 0.60 -18.08 6.13
N MET A 402 1.24 -17.81 5.00
CA MET A 402 1.37 -16.45 4.46
C MET A 402 0.11 -16.01 3.71
N TRP A 403 -0.01 -14.71 3.53
CA TRP A 403 -0.90 -14.13 2.53
C TRP A 403 -0.28 -14.28 1.14
N THR A 404 -1.09 -14.50 0.10
CA THR A 404 -0.58 -14.74 -1.25
C THR A 404 -1.11 -13.75 -2.27
N VAL A 405 -0.20 -13.15 -3.03
CA VAL A 405 -0.49 -12.30 -4.17
C VAL A 405 0.10 -12.98 -5.40
N ALA A 406 -0.73 -13.27 -6.39
CA ALA A 406 -0.30 -13.86 -7.64
C ALA A 406 -0.20 -12.80 -8.75
N ILE A 407 0.92 -12.79 -9.47
CA ILE A 407 1.13 -12.04 -10.71
C ILE A 407 1.61 -13.05 -11.74
N PRO A 408 0.70 -13.75 -12.44
CA PRO A 408 1.08 -14.86 -13.30
C PRO A 408 1.95 -14.39 -14.45
N ASN A 409 3.03 -15.13 -14.72
CA ASN A 409 3.88 -14.91 -15.87
C ASN A 409 3.12 -15.22 -17.19
N PRO A 410 3.64 -14.82 -18.37
CA PRO A 410 2.93 -14.99 -19.65
C PRO A 410 2.53 -16.43 -20.02
N PHE A 411 3.11 -17.43 -19.35
CA PHE A 411 2.90 -18.85 -19.59
C PHE A 411 2.05 -19.53 -18.49
N VAL A 412 1.51 -18.75 -17.55
CA VAL A 412 0.61 -19.24 -16.50
C VAL A 412 -0.76 -18.62 -16.67
N ALA A 413 -1.78 -19.47 -16.85
CA ALA A 413 -3.17 -19.01 -16.90
C ALA A 413 -3.60 -18.44 -15.53
N ALA A 414 -4.30 -17.31 -15.53
CA ALA A 414 -4.74 -16.66 -14.29
C ALA A 414 -5.63 -17.57 -13.42
N GLU A 415 -6.38 -18.48 -14.05
CA GLU A 415 -7.21 -19.47 -13.37
C GLU A 415 -6.38 -20.46 -12.53
N ALA A 416 -5.15 -20.77 -12.94
CA ALA A 416 -4.28 -21.70 -12.23
C ALA A 416 -3.84 -21.14 -10.85
N VAL A 417 -3.71 -19.82 -10.75
CA VAL A 417 -3.35 -19.09 -9.52
C VAL A 417 -4.56 -18.48 -8.82
N GLY A 418 -5.79 -18.78 -9.26
CA GLY A 418 -7.04 -18.21 -8.73
C GLY A 418 -7.34 -18.56 -7.27
N HIS A 419 -6.55 -19.42 -6.64
CA HIS A 419 -6.63 -19.76 -5.21
C HIS A 419 -5.80 -18.82 -4.32
N ALA A 420 -5.02 -17.88 -4.90
CA ALA A 420 -4.31 -16.85 -4.15
C ALA A 420 -5.27 -15.86 -3.50
N ASP A 421 -4.83 -15.19 -2.41
CA ASP A 421 -5.64 -14.19 -1.72
C ASP A 421 -5.93 -12.95 -2.61
N LEU A 422 -5.05 -12.65 -3.57
CA LEU A 422 -5.23 -11.64 -4.61
C LEU A 422 -4.51 -12.04 -5.90
N VAL A 423 -5.12 -11.82 -7.06
CA VAL A 423 -4.49 -12.01 -8.38
C VAL A 423 -4.46 -10.68 -9.12
N LEU A 424 -3.30 -10.29 -9.67
CA LEU A 424 -3.08 -9.07 -10.45
C LEU A 424 -2.45 -9.41 -11.80
N GLY A 425 -2.64 -8.55 -12.81
CA GLY A 425 -1.92 -8.70 -14.09
C GLY A 425 -0.50 -8.13 -14.02
N SER A 426 -0.28 -7.15 -13.15
CA SER A 426 1.00 -6.49 -12.94
C SER A 426 1.09 -5.87 -11.55
N ALA A 427 2.30 -5.76 -11.01
CA ALA A 427 2.53 -5.00 -9.78
C ALA A 427 2.26 -3.50 -9.98
N ALA A 428 2.25 -3.01 -11.22
CA ALA A 428 1.88 -1.63 -11.54
C ALA A 428 0.36 -1.36 -11.43
N ASP A 429 -0.48 -2.41 -11.38
CA ASP A 429 -1.94 -2.26 -11.36
C ASP A 429 -2.45 -1.65 -10.05
N LEU A 430 -1.78 -1.94 -8.94
CA LEU A 430 -2.13 -1.44 -7.61
C LEU A 430 -0.89 -1.06 -6.80
N PRO A 431 -0.91 0.02 -6.01
CA PRO A 431 0.16 0.32 -5.05
C PRO A 431 0.20 -0.74 -3.95
N LEU A 432 1.39 -1.00 -3.39
CA LEU A 432 1.58 -2.08 -2.42
C LEU A 432 0.68 -1.90 -1.20
N SER A 433 0.52 -0.68 -0.67
CA SER A 433 -0.36 -0.45 0.48
C SER A 433 -1.81 -0.85 0.23
N GLU A 434 -2.30 -0.80 -1.01
CA GLU A 434 -3.66 -1.28 -1.35
C GLU A 434 -3.71 -2.79 -1.40
N VAL A 435 -2.67 -3.42 -1.95
CA VAL A 435 -2.50 -4.88 -1.92
C VAL A 435 -2.52 -5.39 -0.48
N LEU A 436 -1.73 -4.79 0.42
CA LEU A 436 -1.64 -5.19 1.83
C LEU A 436 -2.99 -5.11 2.56
N LEU A 437 -3.79 -4.07 2.28
CA LEU A 437 -5.14 -3.94 2.83
C LEU A 437 -6.09 -4.99 2.26
N THR A 438 -5.99 -5.26 0.96
CA THR A 438 -6.88 -6.20 0.27
C THR A 438 -6.62 -7.64 0.69
N VAL A 439 -5.36 -8.03 0.93
CA VAL A 439 -5.07 -9.39 1.41
C VAL A 439 -5.38 -9.56 2.89
N SER A 440 -5.01 -8.62 3.77
CA SER A 440 -5.29 -8.74 5.22
C SER A 440 -6.77 -8.80 5.60
N SER A 441 -7.61 -8.45 4.63
CA SER A 441 -9.06 -8.39 4.63
C SER A 441 -9.74 -9.77 4.47
N THR A 442 -9.14 -10.71 3.73
CA THR A 442 -9.84 -11.90 3.21
C THR A 442 -9.96 -13.08 4.19
N LYS A 443 -9.20 -13.13 5.29
CA LYS A 443 -9.29 -14.20 6.33
C LYS A 443 -9.91 -13.76 7.67
N SER A 444 -10.63 -12.63 7.69
CA SER A 444 -11.22 -12.06 8.92
C SER A 444 -12.47 -12.79 9.41
#